data_AF-A0A380NX41-F1
#
_entry.id   AF-A0A380NX41-F1
#
_cell.length_a   1.000
_cell.length_b   1.000
_cell.length_c   1.000
_cell.angle_alpha   90.00
_cell.angle_beta   90.00
_cell.angle_gamma   90.00
#
_symmetry.space_group_name_H-M   'P 1'
#
loop_
_entity.id
_entity.type
_entity.pdbx_description
1 polymer ?
#
loop_
_entity_poly.entity_id
_entity_poly.type
_entity_poly.pdbx_seq_one_letter_code
_entity_poly.pdbx_strand_id
1 'polypeptide(L)'
;MKSRLIGLTLGETLADPDTGEILFEKGTVIDKKVMGVLAPYLDRDDFKMEEHIPSDDAVVTKPMLVQRIMVQDPNDPEMCYQ
;
A
#
# COMPACT_ATOMS: atom_id res chain seq x y z
N MET A 1 -6.08 -8.75 -5.10
CA MET A 1 -5.04 -7.95 -4.43
C MET A 1 -5.07 -8.14 -2.92
N LYS A 2 -6.22 -7.91 -2.27
CA LYS A 2 -6.39 -7.97 -0.80
C LYS A 2 -5.82 -9.21 -0.09
N SER A 3 -5.97 -10.40 -0.68
CA SER A 3 -5.44 -11.64 -0.11
C SER A 3 -3.90 -11.73 -0.10
N ARG A 4 -3.22 -10.97 -0.96
CA ARG A 4 -1.75 -11.00 -1.08
C ARG A 4 -1.02 -10.17 -0.02
N LEU A 5 -1.73 -9.31 0.70
CA LEU A 5 -1.15 -8.44 1.74
C LEU A 5 -1.08 -9.11 3.11
N ILE A 6 -1.89 -10.15 3.34
CA ILE A 6 -1.93 -10.83 4.64
C ILE A 6 -0.57 -11.50 4.91
N GLY A 7 0.00 -11.22 6.09
CA GLY A 7 1.30 -11.74 6.52
C GLY A 7 2.49 -10.85 6.18
N LEU A 8 2.30 -9.76 5.43
CA LEU A 8 3.34 -8.76 5.17
C LEU A 8 3.38 -7.70 6.28
N THR A 9 4.49 -6.97 6.36
CA THR A 9 4.69 -5.87 7.30
C THR A 9 4.55 -4.54 6.57
N LEU A 10 3.83 -3.57 7.15
CA LEU A 10 3.71 -2.23 6.53
C LEU A 10 5.05 -1.51 6.47
N GLY A 11 5.43 -1.05 5.28
CA GLY A 11 6.63 -0.24 5.05
C GLY A 11 6.43 1.26 5.33
N GLU A 12 5.19 1.68 5.57
CA GLU A 12 4.78 3.07 5.80
C GLU A 12 3.60 3.17 6.78
N THR A 13 3.37 4.36 7.34
CA THR A 13 2.18 4.65 8.13
C THR A 13 0.98 4.86 7.21
N LEU A 14 -0.14 4.21 7.53
CA LEU A 14 -1.41 4.36 6.85
C LEU A 14 -2.33 5.23 7.71
N ALA A 15 -2.90 6.27 7.10
CA ALA A 15 -3.82 7.20 7.75
C ALA A 15 -5.13 7.27 6.96
N ASP A 16 -6.21 7.58 7.68
CA ASP A 16 -7.51 7.83 7.09
C ASP A 16 -7.43 9.08 6.19
N PRO A 17 -7.87 8.99 4.92
CA PRO A 17 -7.76 10.10 3.98
C PRO A 17 -8.67 11.28 4.31
N ASP A 18 -9.77 11.06 5.05
CA ASP A 18 -10.74 12.11 5.39
C ASP A 18 -10.32 12.87 6.65
N THR A 19 -9.82 12.15 7.66
CA THR A 19 -9.52 12.73 8.98
C THR A 19 -8.03 12.95 9.24
N GLY A 20 -7.16 12.25 8.52
CA GLY A 20 -5.72 12.20 8.79
C GLY A 20 -5.34 11.37 10.03
N GLU A 21 -6.29 10.68 10.65
CA GLU A 21 -6.01 9.81 11.80
C GLU A 21 -5.18 8.60 11.38
N ILE A 22 -4.20 8.21 12.20
CA ILE A 22 -3.37 7.04 11.94
C ILE A 22 -4.21 5.77 12.12
N LEU A 23 -4.36 5.00 11.04
CA LEU A 23 -5.00 3.69 11.06
C LEU A 23 -4.01 2.62 11.56
N PHE A 24 -2.79 2.65 11.00
CA PHE A 24 -1.72 1.71 11.32
C PHE A 24 -0.35 2.36 11.15
N GLU A 25 0.57 2.09 12.05
CA GLU A 25 1.94 2.57 11.96
C GLU A 25 2.80 1.69 11.04
N LYS A 26 3.86 2.29 10.48
CA LYS A 26 4.95 1.53 9.84
C LYS A 26 5.46 0.43 10.77
N GLY A 27 5.66 -0.77 10.22
CA GLY A 27 6.08 -1.94 10.97
C GLY A 27 4.92 -2.82 11.48
N THR A 28 3.66 -2.40 11.28
CA THR A 28 2.51 -3.22 11.65
C THR A 28 2.40 -4.44 10.73
N VAL A 29 2.27 -5.64 11.30
CA VAL A 29 2.00 -6.87 10.53
C VAL A 29 0.53 -6.90 10.12
N ILE A 30 0.29 -7.14 8.83
CA ILE A 30 -1.05 -7.22 8.26
C ILE A 30 -1.66 -8.59 8.56
N ASP A 31 -2.30 -8.71 9.71
CA ASP A 31 -3.08 -9.90 10.08
C ASP A 31 -4.55 -9.81 9.60
N LYS A 32 -5.38 -10.78 9.96
CA LYS A 32 -6.80 -10.79 9.59
C LYS A 32 -7.59 -9.62 10.18
N LYS A 33 -7.21 -9.12 11.36
CA LYS A 33 -7.88 -8.00 12.04
C LYS A 33 -7.52 -6.69 11.35
N VAL A 34 -6.23 -6.47 11.09
CA VAL A 34 -5.72 -5.34 10.30
C VAL A 34 -6.36 -5.34 8.92
N MET A 35 -6.41 -6.49 8.25
CA MET A 35 -7.07 -6.63 6.94
C MET A 35 -8.57 -6.33 6.99
N GLY A 36 -9.26 -6.67 8.07
CA GLY A 36 -10.68 -6.35 8.24
C GLY A 36 -10.95 -4.85 8.26
N VAL A 37 -10.05 -4.07 8.87
CA VAL A 37 -10.11 -2.60 8.88
C VAL A 37 -9.61 -2.01 7.57
N LEU A 38 -8.54 -2.55 7.00
CA LEU A 38 -7.90 -2.01 5.80
C LEU A 38 -8.70 -2.28 4.53
N ALA A 39 -9.40 -3.42 4.43
CA ALA A 39 -10.07 -3.86 3.20
C ALA A 39 -11.12 -2.87 2.65
N PRO A 40 -11.94 -2.18 3.47
CA PRO A 40 -12.79 -1.09 3.01
C PRO A 40 -12.02 0.10 2.45
N TYR A 41 -10.90 0.50 3.06
CA TYR A 41 -10.06 1.59 2.55
C TYR A 41 -9.41 1.24 1.21
N LEU A 42 -9.02 -0.03 1.01
CA LEU A 42 -8.48 -0.50 -0.27
C LEU A 42 -9.46 -0.39 -1.44
N ASP A 43 -10.77 -0.35 -1.18
CA ASP A 43 -11.80 -0.17 -2.20
C ASP A 43 -12.07 1.30 -2.55
N ARG A 44 -11.49 2.24 -1.78
CA ARG A 44 -11.65 3.68 -2.04
C ARG A 44 -10.75 4.14 -3.19
N ASP A 45 -11.23 5.12 -3.93
CA ASP A 45 -10.55 5.75 -5.08
C ASP A 45 -9.63 6.91 -4.68
N ASP A 46 -9.61 7.30 -3.41
CA ASP A 46 -8.75 8.33 -2.84
C ASP A 46 -7.67 7.76 -1.90
N PHE A 47 -7.71 6.46 -1.60
CA PHE A 47 -6.80 5.86 -0.64
C PHE A 47 -5.52 5.36 -1.31
N LYS A 48 -4.40 6.06 -1.00
CA LYS A 48 -3.05 5.74 -1.51
C LYS A 48 -2.97 5.63 -3.04
N MET A 49 -3.74 6.47 -3.72
CA MET A 49 -3.75 6.59 -5.16
C MET A 49 -2.74 7.66 -5.59
N GLU A 50 -1.87 7.31 -6.52
CA GLU A 50 -0.87 8.20 -7.09
C GLU A 50 -1.05 8.28 -8.62
N GLU A 51 -0.89 9.48 -9.17
CA GLU A 51 -0.83 9.65 -10.62
C GLU A 51 0.52 9.14 -11.14
N HIS A 52 0.45 8.10 -11.95
CA HIS A 52 1.60 7.58 -12.66
C HIS A 52 1.56 8.09 -14.10
N ILE A 53 2.56 8.88 -14.46
CA ILE A 53 2.81 9.36 -15.81
C ILE A 53 3.90 8.45 -16.41
N PRO A 54 3.57 7.57 -17.36
CA PRO A 54 4.56 6.73 -18.02
C PRO A 54 5.56 7.58 -18.81
N SER A 55 6.78 7.07 -18.99
CA SER A 55 7.78 7.69 -19.86
C SER A 55 7.30 7.73 -21.32
N ASP A 56 7.78 8.70 -22.11
CA ASP A 56 7.43 8.86 -23.52
C ASP A 56 7.79 7.64 -24.39
N ASP A 57 8.78 6.84 -23.95
CA ASP A 57 9.19 5.59 -24.61
C ASP A 57 8.34 4.36 -24.21
N ALA A 58 7.35 4.53 -23.33
CA ALA A 58 6.48 3.46 -22.89
C ALA A 58 5.41 3.13 -23.94
N VAL A 59 5.06 1.84 -24.07
CA VAL A 59 4.01 1.36 -24.99
C VAL A 59 2.63 1.96 -24.66
N VAL A 60 2.43 2.40 -23.42
CA VAL A 60 1.24 3.13 -22.97
C VAL A 60 1.69 4.48 -22.41
N THR A 61 1.25 5.58 -23.04
CA THR A 61 1.71 6.95 -22.75
C THR A 61 0.68 7.80 -22.01
N LYS A 62 -0.49 7.25 -21.67
CA LYS A 62 -1.54 8.01 -20.97
C LYS A 62 -1.33 7.94 -19.45
N PRO A 63 -1.49 9.06 -18.72
CA PRO A 63 -1.52 9.05 -17.27
C PRO A 63 -2.56 8.09 -16.73
N MET A 64 -2.23 7.42 -15.63
CA MET A 64 -3.14 6.50 -14.93
C MET A 64 -2.99 6.64 -13.41
N LEU A 65 -4.08 6.45 -12.68
CA LEU A 65 -4.04 6.38 -11.23
C LEU A 65 -3.66 4.95 -10.80
N VAL A 66 -2.66 4.84 -9.94
CA VAL A 66 -2.17 3.58 -9.40
C VAL A 66 -2.28 3.59 -7.89
N GLN A 67 -2.86 2.54 -7.32
CA GLN A 67 -2.87 2.33 -5.88
C GLN A 67 -1.53 1.72 -5.44
N ARG A 68 -0.78 2.41 -4.57
CA ARG A 68 0.52 1.94 -4.07
C ARG A 68 0.49 1.78 -2.56
N ILE A 69 0.92 0.61 -2.07
CA ILE A 69 1.08 0.35 -0.64
C ILE A 69 2.45 -0.26 -0.42
N MET A 70 3.25 0.38 0.41
CA MET A 70 4.57 -0.13 0.76
C MET A 70 4.45 -1.24 1.80
N VAL A 71 4.99 -2.40 1.48
CA VAL A 71 5.04 -3.57 2.35
C VAL A 71 6.42 -4.23 2.30
N GLN A 72 6.75 -4.96 3.35
CA GLN A 72 7.97 -5.75 3.49
C GLN A 72 7.56 -7.20 3.68
N ASP A 73 8.15 -8.11 2.90
CA ASP A 73 7.99 -9.54 3.12
C ASP A 73 8.95 -9.97 4.23
N PRO A 74 8.46 -10.57 5.33
CA PRO A 74 9.31 -11.03 6.43
C PRO A 74 10.28 -12.15 6.01
N ASN A 75 10.09 -12.78 4.86
CA ASN A 75 10.95 -13.84 4.33
C ASN A 75 11.90 -13.33 3.23
N ASP A 76 11.89 -12.03 2.90
CA ASP A 76 12.79 -11.49 1.89
C ASP A 76 14.24 -11.50 2.42
N PRO A 77 15.14 -12.30 1.84
CA PRO A 77 16.52 -12.39 2.30
C PRO A 77 17.34 -11.11 2.01
N GLU A 78 16.85 -10.20 1.16
CA GLU A 78 17.50 -8.91 0.88
C GLU A 78 17.10 -7.79 1.85
N MET A 79 16.35 -8.09 2.92
CA MET A 79 16.06 -7.18 4.04
C MET A 79 17.31 -6.90 4.91
N CYS A 80 18.40 -6.45 4.29
CA CYS A 80 19.50 -5.78 4.97
C CYS A 80 19.09 -4.34 5.23
N TYR A 81 18.94 -3.98 6.52
CA TYR A 81 18.73 -2.60 6.96
C TYR A 81 19.73 -1.65 6.28
N GLN A 82 19.21 -0.70 5.50
CA GLN A 82 19.86 0.56 5.16
C GLN A 82 18.92 1.71 5.51
#